data_AF-A0A7G7LAR5-F1
#
_entry.id   AF-A0A7G7LAR5-F1
#
_cell.length_a   1.000
_cell.length_b   1.000
_cell.length_c   1.000
_cell.angle_alpha   90.00
_cell.angle_beta   90.00
_cell.angle_gamma   90.00
#
_symmetry.space_group_name_H-M   'P 1'
#
loop_
_entity.id
_entity.type
_entity.pdbx_description
1 polymer ?
#
loop_
_entity_poly.entity_id
_entity_poly.type
_entity_poly.pdbx_seq_one_letter_code
_entity_poly.pdbx_strand_id
1 'polypeptide(L)' 'MTLDDLGLGPVLTATVYLAPVGLSDQVAVLKDRKVVLREGFTHVQTTTGGQTVVSAYPASRVVKVEDLRS' A
#
# COMPACT_ATOMS: atom_id res chain seq x y z
N MET A 1 -5.57 5.26 -13.67
CA MET A 1 -4.47 6.02 -13.07
C MET A 1 -3.69 5.09 -12.16
N THR A 2 -2.39 4.97 -12.39
CA THR A 2 -1.47 4.07 -11.68
C THR A 2 -0.48 4.87 -10.83
N LEU A 3 0.28 4.20 -9.95
CA LEU A 3 1.36 4.84 -9.18
C LEU A 3 2.47 5.39 -10.07
N ASP A 4 2.77 4.67 -11.16
CA ASP A 4 3.75 5.08 -12.16
C ASP A 4 3.33 6.40 -12.83
N ASP A 5 2.03 6.56 -13.15
CA ASP A 5 1.49 7.79 -13.75
C ASP A 5 1.56 9.01 -12.80
N LEU A 6 1.53 8.77 -11.50
CA LEU A 6 1.45 9.82 -10.47
C LEU A 6 2.82 10.40 -10.10
N GLY A 7 3.94 9.78 -10.53
CA GLY A 7 5.28 10.28 -10.25
C GLY A 7 5.60 10.47 -8.76
N LEU A 8 4.98 9.66 -7.88
CA LEU A 8 5.06 9.85 -6.43
C LEU A 8 6.40 9.39 -5.83
N GLY A 9 7.25 8.76 -6.62
CA GLY A 9 8.51 8.17 -6.19
C GLY A 9 8.72 6.79 -6.78
N PRO A 10 9.73 6.04 -6.29
CA PRO A 10 10.02 4.70 -6.77
C PRO A 10 8.88 3.75 -6.41
N VAL A 11 8.38 3.04 -7.42
CA VAL A 11 7.37 1.98 -7.24
C VAL A 11 8.08 0.66 -6.94
N LEU A 12 7.61 -0.03 -5.90
CA LEU A 12 8.10 -1.35 -5.49
C LEU A 12 6.93 -2.32 -5.34
N THR A 13 7.22 -3.63 -5.44
CA THR A 13 6.24 -4.68 -5.15
C THR A 13 6.43 -5.12 -3.69
N ALA A 14 5.39 -4.99 -2.88
CA ALA A 14 5.47 -5.29 -1.44
C ALA A 14 4.17 -5.91 -0.89
N THR A 15 4.31 -6.57 0.26
CA THR A 15 3.19 -6.87 1.15
C THR A 15 3.06 -5.77 2.20
N VAL A 16 1.86 -5.17 2.33
CA VAL A 16 1.58 -4.09 3.29
C VAL A 16 0.65 -4.61 4.39
N TYR A 17 1.05 -4.40 5.64
CA TYR A 17 0.29 -4.76 6.83
C TYR A 17 -0.32 -3.50 7.43
N LEU A 18 -1.65 -3.42 7.45
CA LEU A 18 -2.40 -2.27 7.94
C LEU A 18 -3.01 -2.58 9.30
N ALA A 19 -2.86 -1.65 10.24
CA ALA A 19 -3.49 -1.72 11.55
C ALA A 19 -5.02 -1.84 11.40
N PRO A 20 -5.73 -2.48 12.35
CA PRO A 20 -7.17 -2.64 12.27
C PRO A 20 -7.91 -1.29 12.27
N VAL A 21 -9.02 -1.16 11.54
CA VAL A 21 -9.92 0.02 11.67
C VAL A 21 -10.96 -0.29 12.75
N GLY A 22 -11.16 0.62 13.71
CA GLY A 22 -12.18 0.47 14.75
C GLY A 22 -11.77 -0.49 15.88
N LEU A 23 -12.74 -1.20 16.46
CA LEU A 23 -12.56 -2.10 17.62
C LEU A 23 -12.11 -3.53 17.22
N SER A 24 -11.72 -3.74 15.97
CA SER A 24 -11.21 -5.05 15.51
C SER A 24 -9.75 -5.22 15.91
N ASP A 25 -9.34 -6.45 16.23
CA ASP A 25 -7.93 -6.79 16.44
C ASP A 25 -7.26 -7.34 15.16
N GLN A 26 -7.99 -7.41 14.04
CA GLN A 26 -7.49 -8.01 12.81
C GLN A 26 -6.67 -7.04 11.96
N VAL A 27 -5.42 -7.40 11.70
CA VAL A 27 -4.52 -6.72 10.76
C VAL A 27 -4.92 -7.06 9.33
N ALA A 28 -5.14 -6.04 8.49
CA ALA A 28 -5.38 -6.24 7.08
C ALA A 28 -4.05 -6.43 6.34
N VAL A 29 -3.97 -7.45 5.47
CA VAL A 29 -2.75 -7.77 4.73
C VAL A 29 -3.00 -7.60 3.23
N LEU A 30 -2.32 -6.63 2.63
CA LEU A 30 -2.37 -6.36 1.20
C LEU A 30 -1.12 -6.95 0.54
N LYS A 31 -1.23 -8.19 0.06
CA LYS A 31 -0.12 -8.93 -0.56
C LYS A 31 0.16 -8.48 -2.00
N ASP A 32 1.44 -8.56 -2.37
CA ASP A 32 1.95 -8.42 -3.74
C ASP A 32 1.43 -7.17 -4.47
N ARG A 33 1.40 -6.04 -3.76
CA ARG A 33 0.90 -4.77 -4.29
C ARG A 33 2.04 -3.92 -4.83
N LYS A 34 1.73 -3.11 -5.84
CA LYS A 34 2.57 -1.95 -6.18
C LYS A 34 2.40 -0.89 -5.11
N VAL A 35 3.51 -0.40 -4.57
CA VAL A 35 3.56 0.51 -3.43
C VAL A 35 4.56 1.63 -3.69
N VAL A 36 4.26 2.82 -3.16
CA VAL A 36 5.23 3.92 -3.01
C VAL A 36 5.24 4.38 -1.56
N LEU A 37 6.43 4.48 -0.97
CA LEU A 37 6.65 5.06 0.35
C LEU A 37 7.03 6.52 0.19
N ARG A 38 6.20 7.44 0.71
CA ARG A 38 6.43 8.89 0.58
C ARG A 38 5.95 9.60 1.84
N GLU A 39 6.86 10.31 2.49
CA GLU A 39 6.64 11.26 3.60
C GLU A 39 5.36 11.01 4.42
N GLY A 40 5.43 10.05 5.34
CA GLY A 40 4.33 9.77 6.25
C GLY A 40 3.15 9.04 5.63
N PHE A 41 3.23 8.61 4.37
CA PHE A 41 2.21 7.79 3.69
C PHE A 41 2.81 6.60 2.94
N THR A 42 2.03 5.53 2.90
CA THR A 42 2.22 4.36 2.02
C THR A 42 1.09 4.36 1.00
N HIS A 43 1.43 4.63 -0.26
CA HIS A 43 0.48 4.61 -1.36
C HIS A 43 0.46 3.20 -1.95
N VAL A 44 -0.72 2.59 -2.05
CA VAL A 44 -0.91 1.22 -2.50
C VAL A 44 -1.84 1.21 -3.70
N GLN A 45 -1.39 0.60 -4.80
CA GLN A 45 -2.22 0.36 -5.96
C GLN A 45 -2.90 -1.01 -5.86
N THR A 46 -4.22 -1.01 -6.02
CA THR A 46 -5.04 -2.21 -6.08
C THR A 46 -5.78 -2.25 -7.40
N THR A 47 -5.72 -3.37 -8.11
CA THR A 47 -6.47 -3.60 -9.35
C THR A 47 -7.48 -4.71 -9.13
N THR A 48 -8.76 -4.41 -9.31
CA THR A 48 -9.87 -5.36 -9.13
C THR A 48 -10.84 -5.18 -10.29
N GLY A 49 -11.17 -6.27 -11.00
CA GLY A 49 -12.13 -6.22 -12.12
C GLY A 49 -11.75 -5.25 -13.24
N GLY A 50 -10.45 -5.08 -13.50
CA GLY A 50 -9.94 -4.15 -14.51
C GLY A 50 -9.88 -2.68 -14.08
N GLN A 51 -10.43 -2.33 -12.92
CA GLN A 51 -10.31 -0.99 -12.35
C GLN A 51 -9.10 -0.91 -11.43
N THR A 52 -8.31 0.15 -11.58
CA THR A 52 -7.14 0.42 -10.74
C THR A 52 -7.42 1.61 -9.83
N VAL A 53 -7.22 1.39 -8.53
CA VAL A 53 -7.36 2.39 -7.48
C VAL A 53 -6.03 2.54 -6.76
N VAL A 54 -5.62 3.78 -6.49
CA VAL A 54 -4.48 4.11 -5.64
C VAL A 54 -5.01 4.66 -4.32
N SER A 55 -4.70 3.98 -3.22
CA SER A 55 -5.07 4.40 -1.86
C SER A 55 -3.84 4.88 -1.10
N ALA A 56 -3.96 5.98 -0.36
CA ALA A 56 -2.91 6.47 0.53
C ALA A 56 -3.23 6.12 1.98
N TYR A 57 -2.35 5.38 2.64
CA TYR A 57 -2.47 5.05 4.06
C TYR A 57 -1.43 5.85 4.84
N PRO A 58 -1.80 6.59 5.91
CA PRO A 58 -0.82 7.29 6.73
C PRO A 58 0.09 6.27 7.44
N ALA A 59 1.33 6.63 7.71
CA ALA A 59 2.34 5.75 8.31
C ALA A 59 1.92 5.23 9.68
N SER A 60 1.13 6.00 10.44
CA SER A 60 0.52 5.57 11.71
C SER A 60 -0.43 4.38 11.57
N ARG A 61 -0.94 4.12 10.36
CA ARG A 61 -1.82 2.98 10.05
C ARG A 61 -1.05 1.78 9.48
N VAL A 62 0.22 1.94 9.13
CA VAL A 62 1.03 0.92 8.47
C VAL A 62 1.91 0.26 9.52
N VAL A 63 1.62 -0.99 9.83
CA VAL A 63 2.38 -1.77 10.82
C VAL A 63 3.71 -2.21 10.25
N LYS A 64 3.71 -2.65 8.98
CA LYS A 64 4.89 -3.16 8.28
C LYS A 64 4.70 -3.08 6.77
N VAL A 65 5.80 -2.87 6.04
CA VAL A 65 5.89 -3.06 4.60
C VAL A 65 7.04 -4.04 4.33
N GLU A 66 6.76 -5.13 3.65
CA GLU A 66 7.74 -6.12 3.23
C GLU A 66 7.99 -5.99 1.72
N ASP A 67 9.18 -5.48 1.35
CA ASP A 67 9.64 -5.50 -0.04
C ASP A 67 9.88 -6.94 -0.48
N LEU A 68 9.44 -7.29 -1.70
CA LEU A 68 9.55 -8.63 -2.27
C LEU A 68 10.74 -8.78 -3.22
N ARG A 69 11.59 -7.75 -3.33
CA ARG A 69 12.89 -7.86 -4.01
C ARG A 69 13.85 -8.67 -3.12
N SER A 70 14.21 -9.85 -3.59
CA SER A 70 15.20 -10.76 -3.00
C SER A 70 16.63 -10.25 -3.15
#